data_AF-A0A946EIC9-F1
#
_entry.id   AF-A0A946EIC9-F1
#
_cell.length_a   1.000
_cell.length_b   1.000
_cell.length_c   1.000
_cell.angle_alpha   90.00
_cell.angle_beta   90.00
_cell.angle_gamma   90.00
#
_symmetry.space_group_name_H-M   'P 1'
#
loop_
_entity.id
_entity.type
_entity.pdbx_description
1 polymer ?
#
loop_
_entity_poly.entity_id
_entity_poly.type
_entity_poly.pdbx_seq_one_letter_code
_entity_poly.pdbx_strand_id
1 'polypeptide(L)' 'MISFKGKQFMKSIILMAVRWYVAYALSYRDIEELLLE' A
#
# COMPACT_ATOMS: atom_id res chain seq x y z
N MET A 1 -15.73 8.66 -6.51
CA MET A 1 -15.21 7.42 -5.88
C MET A 1 -13.96 7.00 -6.63
N ILE A 2 -12.78 6.93 -5.99
CA ILE A 2 -11.54 6.54 -6.67
C ILE A 2 -11.73 5.12 -7.20
N SER A 3 -11.90 4.99 -8.51
CA SER A 3 -12.13 3.72 -9.19
C SER A 3 -10.77 3.15 -9.56
N PHE A 4 -10.44 2.04 -8.95
CA PHE A 4 -9.16 1.41 -9.15
C PHE A 4 -9.32 0.21 -10.09
N LYS A 5 -9.23 0.49 -11.38
CA LYS A 5 -9.39 -0.51 -12.44
C LYS A 5 -8.02 -1.16 -12.72
N GLY A 6 -7.94 -2.50 -12.66
CA GLY A 6 -6.69 -3.24 -12.92
C GLY A 6 -5.78 -3.46 -11.71
N LYS A 7 -6.33 -3.57 -10.50
CA LYS A 7 -5.52 -3.82 -9.31
C LYS A 7 -5.25 -5.28 -9.07
N GLN A 8 -3.98 -5.59 -8.79
CA GLN A 8 -3.54 -6.87 -8.26
C GLN A 8 -3.91 -7.05 -6.77
N PHE A 9 -4.17 -5.93 -6.06
CA PHE A 9 -4.49 -5.90 -4.62
C PHE A 9 -5.80 -5.18 -4.30
N MET A 10 -6.45 -5.57 -3.20
CA MET A 10 -7.65 -4.91 -2.70
C MET A 10 -7.42 -3.42 -2.39
N LYS A 11 -8.50 -2.63 -2.52
CA LYS A 11 -8.49 -1.19 -2.27
C LYS A 11 -8.01 -0.82 -0.86
N SER A 12 -8.37 -1.63 0.13
CA SER A 12 -7.96 -1.53 1.53
C SER A 12 -6.44 -1.62 1.69
N ILE A 13 -5.81 -2.61 1.04
CA ILE A 13 -4.36 -2.86 1.12
C ILE A 13 -3.58 -1.66 0.60
N ILE A 14 -3.99 -1.09 -0.53
CA ILE A 14 -3.27 0.05 -1.12
C ILE A 14 -3.44 1.31 -0.28
N LEU A 15 -4.60 1.52 0.34
CA LEU A 15 -4.78 2.62 1.28
C LEU A 15 -3.93 2.43 2.54
N MET A 16 -3.76 1.19 3.00
CA MET A 16 -2.91 0.86 4.15
C MET A 16 -1.43 1.10 3.84
N ALA A 17 -0.96 0.67 2.66
CA ALA A 17 0.40 0.94 2.19
C ALA A 17 0.69 2.44 2.09
N VAL A 18 -0.21 3.21 1.48
CA VAL A 18 -0.08 4.68 1.39
C VAL A 18 -0.09 5.33 2.77
N ARG A 19 -0.94 4.86 3.69
CA ARG A 19 -0.97 5.35 5.07
C ARG A 19 0.37 5.12 5.76
N TRP A 20 0.95 3.93 5.61
CA TRP A 20 2.23 3.60 6.23
C TRP A 20 3.38 4.39 5.63
N TYR A 21 3.41 4.58 4.32
CA TYR A 21 4.38 5.43 3.63
C TYR A 21 4.40 6.88 4.13
N VAL A 22 3.22 7.43 4.47
CA VAL A 22 3.11 8.81 4.96
C VAL A 22 3.28 8.92 6.48
N ALA A 23 2.78 7.94 7.24
CA ALA A 23 2.79 7.98 8.71
C ALA A 23 4.14 7.56 9.31
N TYR A 24 4.86 6.68 8.63
CA TYR A 24 6.16 6.20 9.02
C TYR A 24 7.08 6.47 7.84
N ALA A 25 8.26 7.04 8.06
CA ALA A 25 9.24 7.30 6.99
C ALA A 25 9.87 5.98 6.47
N LEU A 26 9.01 5.05 6.05
CA LEU A 26 9.33 3.72 5.54
C LEU A 26 9.77 3.85 4.09
N SER A 27 10.78 3.08 3.71
CA SER A 27 11.16 2.96 2.32
C SER A 27 10.12 2.13 1.57
N TYR A 28 10.09 2.28 0.24
CA TYR A 28 9.24 1.44 -0.60
C TYR A 28 9.52 -0.05 -0.38
N ARG A 29 10.79 -0.43 -0.12
CA ARG A 29 11.18 -1.81 0.21
C ARG A 29 10.55 -2.32 1.50
N ASP A 30 10.55 -1.52 2.56
CA ASP A 30 9.95 -1.94 3.84
C ASP A 30 8.45 -2.19 3.66
N ILE A 31 7.78 -1.38 2.83
CA ILE A 31 6.36 -1.56 2.51
C ILE A 31 6.14 -2.79 1.63
N GLU A 32 7.03 -3.07 0.67
CA GLU A 32 6.95 -4.30 -0.12
C GLU A 32 7.16 -5.55 0.73
N GLU A 33 8.14 -5.58 1.64
CA GLU A 33 8.32 -6.69 2.59
C GLU A 33 7.08 -6.89 3.46
N LEU A 34 6.50 -5.80 3.99
CA LEU A 34 5.27 -5.84 4.79
C LEU A 34 4.02 -6.31 4.00
N LEU A 35 4.04 -6.21 2.66
CA LEU A 35 2.95 -6.67 1.79
C LEU A 35 3.15 -8.09 1.28
N LEU A 36 4.37 -8.62 1.37
CA LEU A 36 4.75 -9.97 0.94
C LEU A 36 4.65 -11.02 2.06
N GLU A 37 4.63 -10.59 3.32
CA GLU A 37 4.37 -11.42 4.50
C GLU A 37 2.86 -11.67 4.72
#